data_AF-A0A6B1GD43-F1
#
_entry.id   AF-A0A6B1GD43-F1
#
_cell.length_a   1.000
_cell.length_b   1.000
_cell.length_c   1.000
_cell.angle_alpha   90.00
_cell.angle_beta   90.00
_cell.angle_gamma   90.00
#
_symmetry.space_group_name_H-M   'P 1'
#
loop_
_entity.id
_entity.type
_entity.pdbx_description
1 polymer ?
#
loop_
_entity_poly.entity_id
_entity_poly.type
_entity_poly.pdbx_seq_one_letter_code
_entity_poly.pdbx_strand_id
1 'polypeptide(L)'
;MAPRDHPKKEIRQAVRLLEAAGWTVVRSKGRSSHAWGRAHCPFGHRECSVSIWSTPAVPANHAATLVARVAKCNQRTANGSG
;
A
#
# COMPACT_ATOMS: atom_id res chain seq x y z
N MET A 1 9.02 1.85 16.34
CA MET A 1 9.75 3.01 15.75
C MET A 1 8.91 3.55 14.60
N ALA A 2 8.17 4.63 14.84
CA ALA A 2 7.26 5.25 13.86
C ALA A 2 8.03 5.73 12.63
N PRO A 3 7.74 5.25 11.42
CA PRO A 3 8.70 5.35 10.33
C PRO A 3 8.53 6.65 9.54
N ARG A 4 9.65 7.38 9.38
CA ARG A 4 9.91 8.57 8.55
C ARG A 4 8.93 8.71 7.38
N ASP A 5 7.86 9.43 7.60
CA ASP A 5 6.71 9.61 6.74
C ASP A 5 7.05 9.81 5.26
N HIS A 6 6.27 9.23 4.34
CA HIS A 6 6.40 9.55 2.91
C HIS A 6 6.20 11.08 2.74
N PRO A 7 7.05 11.79 1.98
CA PRO A 7 6.97 13.27 1.91
C PRO A 7 5.61 13.76 1.40
N LYS A 8 4.94 12.96 0.55
CA LYS A 8 3.60 13.24 0.03
C LYS A 8 2.50 12.83 1.01
N LYS A 9 1.64 13.78 1.39
CA LYS A 9 0.49 13.58 2.31
C LYS A 9 -0.51 12.54 1.80
N GLU A 10 -0.69 12.45 0.49
CA GLU A 10 -1.61 11.55 -0.19
C GLU A 10 -1.21 10.09 0.06
N ILE A 11 0.08 9.78 -0.11
CA ILE A 11 0.62 8.44 0.17
C ILE A 11 0.53 8.12 1.66
N ARG A 12 0.76 9.10 2.54
CA ARG A 12 0.60 8.90 4.00
C ARG A 12 -0.83 8.54 4.38
N GLN A 13 -1.80 9.27 3.82
CA GLN A 13 -3.22 8.97 3.99
C GLN A 13 -3.54 7.54 3.55
N ALA A 14 -3.05 7.14 2.36
CA ALA A 14 -3.22 5.78 1.87
C ALA A 14 -2.59 4.76 2.82
N VAL A 15 -1.34 4.93 3.24
CA VAL A 15 -0.66 4.02 4.18
C VAL A 15 -1.45 3.86 5.47
N ARG A 16 -2.00 4.93 6.05
CA ARG A 16 -2.85 4.84 7.24
C ARG A 16 -4.12 4.03 7.00
N LEU A 17 -4.76 4.21 5.84
CA LEU A 17 -5.94 3.42 5.46
C LEU A 17 -5.59 1.93 5.27
N LEU A 18 -4.40 1.65 4.74
CA LEU A 18 -3.88 0.29 4.62
C LEU A 18 -3.69 -0.34 6.01
N GLU A 19 -2.98 0.33 6.91
CA GLU A 19 -2.76 -0.14 8.28
C GLU A 19 -4.09 -0.32 9.03
N ALA A 20 -5.05 0.60 8.87
CA ALA A 20 -6.39 0.49 9.45
C ALA A 20 -7.19 -0.69 8.89
N ALA A 21 -6.95 -1.07 7.62
CA ALA A 21 -7.51 -2.26 7.01
C ALA A 21 -6.76 -3.56 7.37
N GLY A 22 -5.75 -3.48 8.25
CA GLY A 22 -4.93 -4.63 8.68
C GLY A 22 -3.78 -4.98 7.73
N TRP A 23 -3.45 -4.13 6.75
CA TRP A 23 -2.38 -4.40 5.80
C TRP A 23 -0.99 -4.13 6.36
N THR A 24 -0.04 -5.00 6.01
CA THR A 24 1.34 -4.90 6.48
C THR A 24 2.18 -4.15 5.47
N VAL A 25 2.59 -2.92 5.79
CA VAL A 25 3.44 -2.11 4.93
C VAL A 25 4.92 -2.33 5.24
N VAL A 26 5.64 -2.94 4.30
CA VAL A 26 7.07 -3.22 4.38
C VAL A 26 7.84 -2.20 3.54
N ARG A 27 8.72 -1.41 4.17
CA ARG A 27 9.57 -0.46 3.44
C ARG A 27 10.76 -1.16 2.79
N SER A 28 11.10 -0.74 1.57
CA SER A 28 12.34 -1.18 0.94
C SER A 28 13.50 -0.37 1.53
N LYS A 29 14.47 -1.03 2.17
CA LYS A 29 15.67 -0.38 2.75
C LYS A 29 16.78 -0.13 1.71
N GLY A 30 16.54 -0.46 0.44
CA GLY A 30 17.54 -0.40 -0.62
C GLY A 30 17.82 1.02 -1.11
N ARG A 31 19.11 1.37 -1.20
CA ARG A 31 19.62 2.65 -1.73
C ARG A 31 19.37 2.86 -3.25
N SER A 32 18.79 1.88 -3.94
CA SER A 32 18.55 1.88 -5.40
C SER A 32 17.21 1.25 -5.75
N SER A 33 16.10 1.88 -5.36
CA SER A 33 14.78 1.39 -5.76
C SER A 33 13.84 2.57 -5.90
N HIS A 34 13.29 2.77 -7.09
CA HIS A 34 12.23 3.76 -7.34
C HIS A 34 10.97 3.48 -6.49
N ALA A 35 10.92 2.31 -5.82
CA ALA A 35 9.91 1.91 -4.86
C ALA A 35 10.29 2.29 -3.42
N TRP A 36 9.41 3.03 -2.74
CA TRP A 36 9.50 3.37 -1.32
C TRP A 36 9.22 2.16 -0.42
N GLY A 37 8.32 1.28 -0.84
CA GLY A 37 7.94 0.09 -0.08
C GLY A 37 6.92 -0.77 -0.79
N ARG A 38 6.43 -1.80 -0.11
CA ARG A 38 5.37 -2.69 -0.56
C ARG A 38 4.42 -2.98 0.58
N ALA A 39 3.13 -2.91 0.30
CA ALA A 39 2.09 -3.34 1.20
C ALA A 39 1.68 -4.78 0.90
N HIS A 40 1.49 -5.55 1.96
CA HIS A 40 1.07 -6.93 1.92
C HIS A 40 -0.32 -7.06 2.54
N CYS A 41 -1.15 -7.86 1.86
CA CYS A 41 -2.49 -8.17 2.32
C CYS A 41 -2.42 -9.06 3.58
N PRO A 42 -3.26 -8.81 4.61
CA PRO A 42 -3.28 -9.63 5.81
C PRO A 42 -3.77 -11.06 5.55
N PHE A 43 -4.57 -11.25 4.49
CA PHE A 43 -5.17 -12.53 4.13
C PHE A 43 -4.23 -13.47 3.36
N GLY A 44 -2.94 -13.13 3.22
CA GLY A 44 -1.96 -14.00 2.55
C GLY A 44 -2.05 -14.06 1.03
N HIS A 45 -2.94 -13.29 0.40
CA HIS A 45 -3.05 -13.22 -1.05
C HIS A 45 -1.82 -12.53 -1.67
N ARG A 46 -0.98 -13.31 -2.36
CA ARG A 46 0.22 -12.80 -3.06
C ARG A 46 -0.13 -11.72 -4.10
N GLU A 47 -1.23 -11.89 -4.80
CA GLU A 47 -1.74 -10.98 -5.84
C GLU A 47 -2.30 -9.65 -5.31
N CYS A 48 -2.63 -9.60 -4.02
CA CYS A 48 -3.13 -8.38 -3.40
C CYS A 48 -1.99 -7.47 -2.93
N SER A 49 -0.72 -7.88 -3.02
CA SER A 49 0.39 -7.00 -2.64
C SER A 49 0.52 -5.79 -3.57
N VAL A 50 0.78 -4.61 -3.00
CA VAL A 50 0.86 -3.35 -3.75
C VAL A 50 2.20 -2.65 -3.49
N SER A 51 2.93 -2.34 -4.55
CA SER A 51 4.17 -1.55 -4.46
C SER A 51 3.86 -0.06 -4.31
N ILE A 52 4.49 0.58 -3.34
CA ILE A 52 4.44 2.02 -3.07
C ILE A 52 5.66 2.65 -3.74
N TRP A 53 5.43 3.50 -4.75
CA TRP A 53 6.49 4.21 -5.48
C TRP A 53 6.81 5.55 -4.81
N SER A 54 8.09 5.94 -4.81
CA SER A 54 8.57 7.17 -4.15
C SER A 54 8.36 8.43 -5.02
N THR A 55 8.43 8.26 -6.35
CA THR A 55 8.30 9.33 -7.36
C THR A 55 7.16 9.04 -8.36
N PRO A 56 5.89 8.99 -7.91
CA PRO A 56 4.78 8.94 -8.85
C PRO A 56 4.63 10.31 -9.52
N ALA A 57 4.38 10.34 -10.84
CA ALA A 57 4.07 11.57 -11.57
C ALA A 57 2.88 12.32 -10.94
N VAL A 58 1.89 11.57 -10.42
CA VAL A 58 0.74 12.10 -9.69
C VAL A 58 0.55 11.34 -8.36
N PRO A 59 0.99 11.91 -7.22
CA PRO A 59 0.89 11.25 -5.91
C PRO A 59 -0.55 10.93 -5.47
N ALA A 60 -1.51 11.79 -5.83
CA ALA A 60 -2.92 11.62 -5.49
C ALA A 60 -3.54 10.39 -6.18
N ASN A 61 -3.27 10.22 -7.48
CA ASN A 61 -3.77 9.06 -8.23
C ASN A 61 -3.10 7.77 -7.75
N HIS A 62 -1.81 7.82 -7.44
CA HIS A 62 -1.11 6.67 -6.87
C HIS A 62 -1.71 6.26 -5.52
N ALA A 63 -1.94 7.22 -4.62
CA ALA A 63 -2.61 6.99 -3.35
C ALA A 63 -4.03 6.41 -3.52
N ALA A 64 -4.84 6.99 -4.41
CA ALA A 64 -6.17 6.48 -4.71
C ALA A 64 -6.13 5.04 -5.23
N THR A 65 -5.13 4.70 -6.06
CA THR A 65 -4.91 3.33 -6.55
C THR A 65 -4.57 2.37 -5.41
N LEU A 66 -3.73 2.77 -4.45
CA LEU A 66 -3.43 1.96 -3.27
C LEU A 66 -4.71 1.66 -2.47
N VAL A 67 -5.52 2.68 -2.19
CA VAL A 67 -6.78 2.54 -1.44
C VAL A 67 -7.80 1.70 -2.20
N ALA A 68 -7.95 1.92 -3.51
CA ALA A 68 -8.86 1.14 -4.34
C ALA A 68 -8.48 -0.34 -4.38
N ARG A 69 -7.18 -0.66 -4.40
CA ARG A 69 -6.70 -2.05 -4.33
C ARG A 69 -7.05 -2.72 -3.00
N VAL A 70 -6.92 -1.99 -1.89
CA VAL A 70 -7.31 -2.48 -0.56
C VAL A 70 -8.80 -2.74 -0.51
N ALA A 71 -9.62 -1.78 -0.95
CA ALA A 71 -11.08 -1.92 -0.99
C ALA A 71 -11.49 -3.13 -1.86
N LYS A 72 -10.89 -3.28 -3.03
CA LYS A 72 -11.15 -4.42 -3.94
C LYS A 72 -10.75 -5.76 -3.32
N CYS A 73 -9.62 -5.83 -2.62
CA CYS A 73 -9.21 -7.05 -1.91
C CYS A 73 -10.15 -7.39 -0.75
N ASN A 74 -10.63 -6.38 -0.01
CA ASN A 74 -11.59 -6.58 1.07
C ASN A 74 -12.95 -7.09 0.54
N GLN A 75 -13.36 -6.60 -0.65
CA GLN A 75 -14.55 -7.13 -1.33
C GLN A 75 -14.33 -8.55 -1.87
N ARG A 76 -13.13 -8.86 -2.39
CA ARG A 76 -12.82 -10.21 -2.89
C ARG A 76 -12.77 -11.25 -1.77
N THR A 77 -12.27 -10.88 -0.60
CA THR A 77 -12.32 -11.75 0.59
C THR A 77 -13.74 -12.00 1.08
N ALA A 78 -14.63 -10.99 0.98
CA ALA A 78 -16.04 -11.16 1.30
C ALA A 78 -16.82 -12.04 0.30
N ASN A 79 -16.41 -12.09 -0.98
CA ASN A 79 -17.18 -12.73 -2.05
C ASN A 79 -16.54 -14.01 -2.64
N GLY A 80 -15.52 -14.55 -1.97
CA GLY A 80 -14.97 -15.88 -2.25
C GLY A 80 -13.63 -15.87 -2.99
N SER A 81 -12.65 -16.58 -2.40
CA SER A 81 -11.66 -17.42 -3.08
C SER A 81 -10.72 -18.01 -2.03
N GLY A 82 -10.72 -19.34 -1.88
CA GLY A 82 -9.63 -20.13 -1.30
C GLY A 82 -10.01 -20.94 -0.07
#